data_AF-A0A937NN85-F1
#
_entry.id   AF-A0A937NN85-F1
#
_cell.length_a   1.000
_cell.length_b   1.000
_cell.length_c   1.000
_cell.angle_alpha   90.00
_cell.angle_beta   90.00
_cell.angle_gamma   90.00
#
_symmetry.space_group_name_H-M   'P 1'
#
loop_
_entity.id
_entity.type
_entity.pdbx_description
1 polymer ?
#
loop_
_entity_poly.entity_id
_entity_poly.type
_entity_poly.pdbx_seq_one_letter_code
_entity_poly.pdbx_strand_id
1 'polypeptide(L)'
;MIEQLEQAGHEQLAFEVAEAALPDAGGWPLDKIGDWLLKRYNQQDNLAGAMNIYLARFRSHPTFALYQLIANQAGQLGRWQQLESELDTLVEKRGSRSLQVELALAGGDLPRAMGLVERFEAAIGATLAQRVAAQAGKSAEHYWWAVAYYERLAEKRIAGKRRHLYEEARTHLNIIQQIYRHHDTQSEWEDFIARLRQRHRGKRLFLEVIEGL
;
A
#
# COMPACT_ATOMS: atom_id res chain seq x y z
N MET A 1 -26.74 25.13 7.61
CA MET A 1 -26.37 25.83 8.86
C MET A 1 -25.03 26.56 8.75
N ILE A 2 -23.86 25.90 8.65
CA ILE A 2 -22.55 26.60 8.51
C ILE A 2 -22.52 27.55 7.29
N GLU A 3 -22.94 27.06 6.11
CA GLU A 3 -23.04 27.90 4.89
C GLU A 3 -24.02 29.07 5.02
N GLN A 4 -25.08 28.92 5.82
CA GLN A 4 -26.06 29.98 6.06
C GLN A 4 -25.53 31.04 7.01
N LEU A 5 -24.74 30.63 8.02
CA LEU A 5 -24.06 31.55 8.95
C LEU A 5 -22.99 32.38 8.22
N GLU A 6 -22.26 31.76 7.30
CA GLU A 6 -21.27 32.43 6.46
C GLU A 6 -21.93 33.44 5.50
N GLN A 7 -23.02 33.06 4.83
CA GLN A 7 -23.80 33.98 3.99
C GLN A 7 -24.42 35.14 4.78
N ALA A 8 -24.68 34.95 6.07
CA ALA A 8 -25.16 35.98 6.98
C ALA A 8 -24.04 36.85 7.59
N GLY A 9 -22.77 36.63 7.23
CA GLY A 9 -21.63 37.38 7.76
C GLY A 9 -21.19 37.00 9.18
N HIS A 10 -21.72 35.90 9.72
CA HIS A 10 -21.37 35.38 11.05
C HIS A 10 -20.22 34.36 10.97
N GLU A 11 -19.10 34.75 10.38
CA GLU A 11 -17.98 33.84 10.10
C GLU A 11 -17.39 33.19 11.35
N GLN A 12 -17.26 33.94 12.45
CA GLN A 12 -16.73 33.42 13.71
C GLN A 12 -17.65 32.36 14.32
N LEU A 13 -18.97 32.58 14.28
CA LEU A 13 -19.96 31.62 14.78
C LEU A 13 -20.04 30.38 13.87
N ALA A 14 -19.90 30.56 12.55
CA ALA A 14 -19.80 29.44 11.62
C ALA A 14 -18.59 28.56 11.92
N PHE A 15 -17.47 29.17 12.34
CA PHE A 15 -16.24 28.48 12.71
C PHE A 15 -16.40 27.69 14.00
N GLU A 16 -16.91 28.31 15.07
CA GLU A 16 -17.15 27.65 16.36
C GLU A 16 -18.11 26.46 16.24
N VAL A 17 -19.18 26.62 15.46
CA VAL A 17 -20.15 25.54 15.20
C VAL A 17 -19.51 24.39 14.41
N ALA A 18 -18.64 24.71 13.45
CA ALA A 18 -17.92 23.72 12.68
C ALA A 18 -16.91 22.93 13.54
N GLU A 19 -16.16 23.61 14.41
CA GLU A 19 -15.25 22.96 15.36
C GLU A 19 -15.99 22.06 16.35
N ALA A 20 -17.09 22.56 16.93
CA ALA A 20 -17.89 21.79 17.88
C ALA A 20 -18.53 20.55 17.26
N ALA A 21 -18.84 20.58 15.96
CA ALA A 21 -19.42 19.45 15.24
C ALA A 21 -18.39 18.38 14.84
N LEU A 22 -17.09 18.70 14.83
CA LEU A 22 -16.05 17.82 14.29
C LEU A 22 -15.89 16.49 15.06
N PRO A 23 -15.90 16.44 16.41
CA PRO A 23 -15.73 15.18 17.15
C PRO A 23 -16.85 14.17 16.89
N ASP A 24 -18.07 14.65 16.65
CA ASP A 24 -19.26 13.84 16.43
C ASP A 24 -19.55 13.58 14.93
N ALA A 25 -18.82 14.26 14.03
CA ALA A 25 -18.98 14.11 12.59
C ALA A 25 -18.32 12.81 12.11
N GLY A 26 -19.11 11.92 11.49
CA GLY A 26 -18.63 10.73 10.79
C GLY A 26 -19.12 10.70 9.33
N GLY A 27 -18.27 10.24 8.41
CA GLY A 27 -18.63 10.12 6.99
C GLY A 27 -18.78 11.47 6.27
N TRP A 28 -19.77 11.58 5.39
CA TRP A 28 -19.95 12.74 4.49
C TRP A 28 -19.99 14.13 5.17
N PRO A 29 -20.62 14.31 6.36
CA PRO A 29 -20.54 15.57 7.11
C PRO A 29 -19.10 15.97 7.52
N LEU A 30 -18.25 14.99 7.84
CA LEU A 30 -16.85 15.23 8.23
C LEU A 30 -16.01 15.74 7.05
N ASP A 31 -16.30 15.27 5.84
CA ASP A 31 -15.57 15.71 4.64
C ASP A 31 -15.88 17.17 4.33
N LYS A 32 -17.17 17.53 4.26
CA LYS A 32 -17.59 18.91 3.93
C LYS A 32 -17.18 19.92 5.00
N ILE A 33 -17.43 19.62 6.27
CA ILE A 33 -17.05 20.50 7.39
C ILE A 33 -15.52 20.57 7.52
N GLY A 34 -14.85 19.42 7.36
CA GLY A 34 -13.39 19.34 7.45
C GLY A 34 -12.67 20.11 6.33
N ASP A 35 -13.16 20.07 5.08
CA ASP A 35 -12.54 20.81 3.98
C ASP A 35 -12.70 22.33 4.18
N TRP A 36 -13.87 22.75 4.65
CA TRP A 36 -14.14 24.15 4.99
C TRP A 36 -13.24 24.64 6.12
N LEU A 37 -13.04 23.83 7.18
CA LEU A 37 -12.13 24.14 8.29
C LEU A 37 -10.67 24.14 7.86
N LEU A 38 -10.22 23.15 7.08
CA LEU A 38 -8.85 23.06 6.58
C LEU A 38 -8.45 24.30 5.78
N LYS A 39 -9.35 24.80 4.92
CA LYS A 39 -9.09 26.03 4.16
C LYS A 39 -8.80 27.22 5.07
N ARG A 40 -9.57 27.38 6.15
CA ARG A 40 -9.37 28.45 7.13
C ARG A 40 -8.11 28.27 7.96
N TYR A 41 -7.87 27.05 8.46
CA TYR A 41 -6.66 26.77 9.23
C TYR A 41 -5.39 27.03 8.41
N ASN A 42 -5.39 26.70 7.13
CA ASN A 42 -4.26 26.99 6.24
C ASN A 42 -4.08 28.49 5.99
N GLN A 43 -5.16 29.28 5.93
CA GLN A 43 -5.06 30.75 5.81
C GLN A 43 -4.51 31.42 7.08
N GLN A 44 -4.63 30.76 8.22
CA GLN A 44 -4.18 31.25 9.53
C GLN A 44 -2.86 30.60 9.98
N ASP A 45 -2.21 29.81 9.11
CA ASP A 45 -1.03 28.99 9.44
C ASP A 45 -1.23 28.11 10.69
N ASN A 46 -2.48 27.72 10.97
CA ASN A 46 -2.85 26.93 12.15
C ASN A 46 -2.70 25.43 11.86
N LEU A 47 -1.46 24.97 11.91
CA LEU A 47 -1.10 23.56 11.71
C LEU A 47 -1.78 22.62 12.72
N ALA A 48 -1.97 23.06 13.97
CA ALA A 48 -2.60 22.25 15.01
C ALA A 48 -4.09 21.98 14.72
N GLY A 49 -4.81 23.01 14.26
CA GLY A 49 -6.20 22.88 13.83
C GLY A 49 -6.35 21.94 12.63
N ALA A 50 -5.50 22.11 11.62
CA ALA A 50 -5.49 21.23 10.44
C ALA A 50 -5.21 19.76 10.81
N MET A 51 -4.27 19.51 11.72
CA MET A 51 -3.93 18.16 12.19
C MET A 51 -5.11 17.47 12.85
N ASN A 52 -5.93 18.19 13.63
CA ASN A 52 -7.12 17.62 14.26
C ASN A 52 -8.16 17.14 13.24
N ILE A 53 -8.30 17.84 12.11
CA ILE A 53 -9.15 17.39 11.00
C ILE A 53 -8.62 16.07 10.41
N TYR A 54 -7.31 16.00 10.16
CA TYR A 54 -6.72 14.76 9.62
C TYR A 54 -6.84 13.59 10.59
N LEU A 55 -6.65 13.82 11.90
CA LEU A 55 -6.86 12.80 12.93
C LEU A 55 -8.31 12.30 12.96
N ALA A 56 -9.30 13.21 12.89
CA ALA A 56 -10.71 12.85 12.83
C ALA A 56 -11.00 11.98 11.59
N ARG A 57 -10.51 12.41 10.41
CA ARG A 57 -10.64 11.65 9.16
C ARG A 57 -9.97 10.28 9.25
N PHE A 58 -8.78 10.21 9.83
CA PHE A 58 -8.05 8.96 9.99
C PHE A 58 -8.77 7.98 10.92
N ARG A 59 -9.36 8.46 12.03
CA ARG A 59 -10.17 7.62 12.94
C ARG A 59 -11.42 7.04 12.26
N SER A 60 -11.99 7.77 11.30
CA SER A 60 -13.15 7.34 10.52
C SER A 60 -12.76 6.39 9.37
N HIS A 61 -11.76 6.77 8.58
CA HIS A 61 -11.28 6.01 7.43
C HIS A 61 -9.74 6.07 7.34
N PRO A 62 -9.02 5.15 8.00
CA PRO A 62 -7.57 5.13 7.98
C PRO A 62 -7.03 4.92 6.56
N THR A 63 -6.19 5.83 6.09
CA THR A 63 -5.48 5.71 4.81
C THR A 63 -4.02 6.11 4.96
N PHE A 64 -3.17 5.61 4.06
CA PHE A 64 -1.73 5.89 4.13
C PHE A 64 -1.43 7.36 3.88
N ALA A 65 -2.15 8.01 2.97
CA ALA A 65 -2.03 9.45 2.71
C ALA A 65 -2.33 10.29 3.97
N LEU A 66 -3.39 9.95 4.70
CA LEU A 66 -3.72 10.62 5.96
C LEU A 66 -2.65 10.36 7.03
N TYR A 67 -2.14 9.13 7.14
CA TYR A 67 -1.05 8.81 8.06
C TYR A 67 0.20 9.67 7.78
N GLN A 68 0.61 9.78 6.51
CA GLN A 68 1.77 10.60 6.13
C GLN A 68 1.57 12.09 6.43
N LEU A 69 0.36 12.62 6.17
CA LEU A 69 0.03 14.01 6.50
C LEU A 69 0.11 14.26 8.01
N ILE A 70 -0.47 13.37 8.82
CA ILE A 70 -0.41 13.47 10.28
C ILE A 70 1.04 13.36 10.76
N ALA A 71 1.82 12.41 10.25
CA ALA A 71 3.21 12.22 10.64
C ALA A 71 4.08 13.46 10.36
N ASN A 72 3.92 14.06 9.18
CA ASN A 72 4.64 15.28 8.83
C ASN A 72 4.27 16.46 9.75
N GLN A 73 2.97 16.70 9.96
CA GLN A 73 2.52 17.82 10.81
C GLN A 73 2.85 17.61 12.29
N ALA A 74 2.67 16.39 12.80
CA ALA A 74 3.05 16.03 14.16
C ALA A 74 4.57 16.14 14.37
N GLY A 75 5.37 15.82 13.36
CA GLY A 75 6.82 16.06 13.36
C GLY A 75 7.16 17.54 13.50
N GLN A 76 6.54 18.41 12.70
CA GLN A 76 6.73 19.86 12.77
C GLN A 76 6.30 20.44 14.12
N LEU A 77 5.25 19.88 14.73
CA LEU A 77 4.72 20.31 16.02
C LEU A 77 5.44 19.65 17.23
N GLY A 78 6.40 18.75 17.00
CA GLY A 78 7.09 18.01 18.07
C GLY A 78 6.19 17.02 18.84
N ARG A 79 5.09 16.57 18.24
CA ARG A 79 4.08 15.69 18.85
C ARG A 79 4.08 14.25 18.33
N TRP A 80 4.97 13.92 17.38
CA TRP A 80 4.97 12.60 16.73
C TRP A 80 5.02 11.43 17.72
N GLN A 81 5.95 11.45 18.68
CA GLN A 81 6.11 10.37 19.67
C GLN A 81 4.86 10.11 20.50
N GLN A 82 4.02 11.12 20.74
CA GLN A 82 2.78 10.97 21.49
C GLN A 82 1.67 10.31 20.64
N LEU A 83 1.66 10.59 19.34
CA LEU A 83 0.60 10.17 18.42
C LEU A 83 0.88 8.82 17.75
N GLU A 84 2.15 8.47 17.55
CA GLU A 84 2.56 7.26 16.83
C GLU A 84 1.86 6.00 17.36
N SER A 85 1.92 5.77 18.68
CA SER A 85 1.28 4.60 19.31
C SER A 85 -0.24 4.57 19.19
N GLU A 86 -0.91 5.73 19.19
CA GLU A 86 -2.36 5.82 18.96
C GLU A 86 -2.69 5.44 17.52
N LEU A 87 -1.94 5.98 16.55
CA LEU A 87 -2.13 5.71 15.14
C LEU A 87 -1.87 4.23 14.81
N ASP A 88 -0.82 3.65 15.36
CA ASP A 88 -0.52 2.22 15.18
C ASP A 88 -1.65 1.34 15.71
N THR A 89 -2.13 1.65 16.92
CA THR A 89 -3.28 0.93 17.51
C THR A 89 -4.53 1.05 16.64
N LEU A 90 -4.78 2.23 16.07
CA LEU A 90 -5.91 2.45 15.15
C LEU A 90 -5.76 1.64 13.86
N VAL A 91 -4.56 1.61 13.28
CA VAL A 91 -4.28 0.84 12.06
C VAL A 91 -4.43 -0.66 12.30
N GLU A 92 -3.97 -1.16 13.44
CA GLU A 92 -4.12 -2.58 13.78
C GLU A 92 -5.59 -2.98 13.92
N LYS A 93 -6.40 -2.13 14.56
CA LYS A 93 -7.82 -2.41 14.83
C LYS A 93 -8.74 -2.17 13.64
N ARG A 94 -8.48 -1.12 12.86
CA ARG A 94 -9.41 -0.60 11.83
C ARG A 94 -8.78 -0.42 10.46
N GLY A 95 -7.47 -0.44 10.35
CA GLY A 95 -6.77 -0.26 9.08
C GLY A 95 -7.04 -1.40 8.11
N SER A 96 -7.11 -1.08 6.82
CA SER A 96 -7.14 -2.10 5.78
C SER A 96 -5.82 -2.89 5.75
N ARG A 97 -5.85 -4.11 5.19
CA ARG A 97 -4.62 -4.90 5.01
C ARG A 97 -3.63 -4.19 4.07
N SER A 98 -4.13 -3.49 3.06
CA SER A 98 -3.31 -2.64 2.19
C SER A 98 -2.58 -1.56 3.00
N LEU A 99 -3.27 -0.85 3.91
CA LEU A 99 -2.65 0.16 4.76
C LEU A 99 -1.54 -0.44 5.64
N GLN A 100 -1.79 -1.60 6.24
CA GLN A 100 -0.79 -2.29 7.06
C GLN A 100 0.47 -2.66 6.25
N VAL A 101 0.31 -3.09 4.99
CA VAL A 101 1.44 -3.34 4.09
C VAL A 101 2.16 -2.05 3.72
N GLU A 102 1.44 -0.98 3.40
CA GLU A 102 2.06 0.30 3.04
C GLU A 102 2.89 0.88 4.18
N LEU A 103 2.40 0.79 5.42
CA LEU A 103 3.16 1.21 6.60
C LEU A 103 4.37 0.31 6.86
N ALA A 104 4.23 -1.02 6.72
CA ALA A 104 5.36 -1.93 6.86
C ALA A 104 6.46 -1.61 5.83
N LEU A 105 6.09 -1.35 4.57
CA LEU A 105 7.04 -0.93 3.54
C LEU A 105 7.68 0.43 3.84
N ALA A 106 6.89 1.41 4.29
CA ALA A 106 7.39 2.75 4.64
C ALA A 106 8.36 2.71 5.84
N GLY A 107 8.10 1.84 6.81
CA GLY A 107 8.98 1.59 7.97
C GLY A 107 10.17 0.68 7.68
N GLY A 108 10.29 0.13 6.46
CA GLY A 108 11.36 -0.79 6.08
C GLY A 108 11.21 -2.22 6.61
N ASP A 109 10.07 -2.56 7.23
CA ASP A 109 9.75 -3.91 7.72
C ASP A 109 9.22 -4.79 6.58
N LEU A 110 10.15 -5.17 5.71
CA LEU A 110 9.87 -6.05 4.58
C LEU A 110 9.35 -7.44 5.01
N PRO A 111 9.89 -8.12 6.06
CA PRO A 111 9.33 -9.38 6.54
C PRO A 111 7.86 -9.30 6.92
N ARG A 112 7.44 -8.24 7.63
CA ARG A 112 6.02 -8.03 7.97
C ARG A 112 5.17 -7.81 6.72
N ALA A 113 5.64 -7.01 5.76
CA ALA A 113 4.94 -6.79 4.50
C ALA A 113 4.74 -8.11 3.70
N MET A 114 5.78 -8.95 3.63
CA MET A 114 5.72 -10.28 3.00
C MET A 114 4.69 -11.17 3.69
N GLY A 115 4.75 -11.28 5.01
CA GLY A 115 3.82 -12.11 5.79
C GLY A 115 2.36 -11.67 5.65
N LEU A 116 2.10 -10.36 5.48
CA LEU A 116 0.76 -9.85 5.18
C LEU A 116 0.31 -10.25 3.76
N VAL A 117 1.18 -10.15 2.76
CA VAL A 117 0.87 -10.56 1.38
C VAL A 117 0.56 -12.05 1.29
N GLU A 118 1.34 -12.91 1.94
CA GLU A 118 1.08 -14.36 1.94
C GLU A 118 -0.30 -14.72 2.48
N ARG A 119 -0.74 -14.04 3.56
CA ARG A 119 -2.00 -14.36 4.25
C ARG A 119 -3.21 -13.70 3.60
N PHE A 120 -3.04 -12.51 3.02
CA PHE A 120 -4.15 -11.63 2.64
C PHE A 120 -4.03 -11.04 1.24
N GLU A 121 -3.33 -11.70 0.30
CA GLU A 121 -3.07 -11.19 -1.04
C GLU A 121 -4.32 -10.61 -1.74
N ALA A 122 -5.45 -11.33 -1.66
CA ALA A 122 -6.71 -10.90 -2.29
C ALA A 122 -7.26 -9.58 -1.73
N ALA A 123 -7.03 -9.30 -0.43
CA ALA A 123 -7.46 -8.07 0.22
C ALA A 123 -6.47 -6.90 0.05
N ILE A 124 -5.21 -7.20 -0.25
CA ILE A 124 -4.14 -6.20 -0.42
C ILE A 124 -4.16 -5.60 -1.84
N GLY A 125 -4.50 -6.42 -2.83
CA GLY A 125 -4.50 -6.06 -4.25
C GLY A 125 -3.18 -6.39 -4.95
N ALA A 126 -3.27 -6.77 -6.23
CA ALA A 126 -2.14 -7.30 -6.99
C ALA A 126 -0.97 -6.30 -7.14
N THR A 127 -1.26 -5.02 -7.36
CA THR A 127 -0.23 -3.98 -7.55
C THR A 127 0.64 -3.83 -6.29
N LEU A 128 0.02 -3.82 -5.11
CA LEU A 128 0.76 -3.65 -3.85
C LEU A 128 1.53 -4.93 -3.48
N ALA A 129 0.94 -6.11 -3.69
CA ALA A 129 1.64 -7.38 -3.51
C ALA A 129 2.88 -7.50 -4.42
N GLN A 130 2.77 -7.07 -5.68
CA GLN A 130 3.91 -7.03 -6.60
C GLN A 130 4.98 -6.02 -6.19
N ARG A 131 4.62 -4.89 -5.57
CA ARG A 131 5.61 -3.95 -5.00
C ARG A 131 6.40 -4.60 -3.87
N VAL A 132 5.74 -5.36 -2.98
CA VAL A 132 6.42 -6.13 -1.92
C VAL A 132 7.38 -7.15 -2.53
N ALA A 133 6.93 -7.91 -3.54
CA ALA A 133 7.78 -8.88 -4.24
C ALA A 133 8.97 -8.25 -4.95
N ALA A 134 8.78 -7.10 -5.60
CA ALA A 134 9.87 -6.37 -6.23
C ALA A 134 10.92 -5.88 -5.21
N GLN A 135 10.49 -5.46 -4.02
CA GLN A 135 11.41 -5.06 -2.95
C GLN A 135 12.12 -6.28 -2.34
N ALA A 136 11.41 -7.39 -2.11
CA ALA A 136 12.01 -8.65 -1.68
C ALA A 136 13.03 -9.19 -2.68
N GLY A 137 12.77 -9.06 -3.99
CA GLY A 137 13.70 -9.48 -5.05
C GLY A 137 15.03 -8.73 -5.06
N LYS A 138 15.10 -7.54 -4.45
CA LYS A 138 16.35 -6.78 -4.29
C LYS A 138 17.09 -7.11 -3.00
N SER A 139 16.47 -7.82 -2.06
CA SER A 139 17.07 -8.20 -0.79
C SER A 139 17.80 -9.52 -0.91
N ALA A 140 19.07 -9.57 -0.51
CA ALA A 140 19.86 -10.80 -0.48
C ALA A 140 19.25 -11.87 0.46
N GLU A 141 18.53 -11.45 1.51
CA GLU A 141 17.94 -12.35 2.50
C GLU A 141 16.57 -12.91 2.08
N HIS A 142 15.90 -12.24 1.13
CA HIS A 142 14.48 -12.47 0.83
C HIS A 142 14.18 -12.67 -0.66
N TYR A 143 15.18 -12.67 -1.54
CA TYR A 143 14.94 -12.81 -2.98
C TYR A 143 14.22 -14.12 -3.34
N TRP A 144 14.49 -15.20 -2.60
CA TRP A 144 13.82 -16.50 -2.77
C TRP A 144 12.29 -16.38 -2.64
N TRP A 145 11.81 -15.48 -1.78
CA TRP A 145 10.38 -15.26 -1.59
C TRP A 145 9.76 -14.59 -2.81
N ALA A 146 10.46 -13.60 -3.38
CA ALA A 146 10.05 -12.95 -4.61
C ALA A 146 10.02 -13.95 -5.78
N VAL A 147 11.04 -14.81 -5.88
CA VAL A 147 11.08 -15.89 -6.87
C VAL A 147 9.85 -16.79 -6.73
N ALA A 148 9.55 -17.27 -5.52
CA ALA A 148 8.38 -18.11 -5.27
C ALA A 148 7.05 -17.38 -5.61
N TYR A 149 6.96 -16.09 -5.28
CA TYR A 149 5.81 -15.26 -5.61
C TYR A 149 5.59 -15.16 -7.13
N TYR A 150 6.63 -14.82 -7.89
CA TYR A 150 6.55 -14.73 -9.35
C TYR A 150 6.40 -16.09 -10.03
N GLU A 151 6.97 -17.17 -9.48
CA GLU A 151 6.76 -18.54 -9.99
C GLU A 151 5.27 -18.89 -9.91
N ARG A 152 4.62 -18.63 -8.79
CA ARG A 152 3.17 -18.87 -8.63
C ARG A 152 2.33 -18.06 -9.62
N LEU A 153 2.71 -16.81 -9.89
CA LEU A 153 2.05 -15.99 -10.91
C LEU A 153 2.25 -16.57 -12.31
N ALA A 154 3.47 -16.97 -12.66
CA ALA A 154 3.78 -17.63 -13.92
C ALA A 154 2.98 -18.93 -14.08
N GLU A 155 2.99 -19.80 -13.08
CA GLU A 155 2.26 -21.08 -13.07
C GLU A 155 0.75 -20.89 -13.27
N LYS A 156 0.15 -19.88 -12.61
CA LYS A 156 -1.27 -19.54 -12.81
C LYS A 156 -1.57 -19.17 -14.27
N ARG A 157 -0.64 -18.52 -14.95
CA ARG A 157 -0.77 -18.15 -16.37
C ARG A 157 -0.50 -19.32 -17.31
N ILE A 158 0.49 -20.15 -17.00
CA ILE A 158 0.83 -21.38 -17.73
C ILE A 158 -0.29 -22.43 -17.65
N ALA A 159 -1.08 -22.43 -16.57
CA ALA A 159 -2.29 -23.24 -16.48
C ALA A 159 -3.37 -22.84 -17.49
N GLY A 160 -3.32 -21.60 -17.99
CA GLY A 160 -4.20 -21.10 -19.03
C GLY A 160 -3.88 -21.66 -20.41
N LYS A 161 -4.90 -21.80 -21.26
CA LYS A 161 -4.75 -22.35 -22.63
C LYS A 161 -4.67 -21.27 -23.72
N ARG A 162 -4.49 -20.00 -23.36
CA ARG A 162 -4.53 -18.86 -24.30
C ARG A 162 -3.14 -18.29 -24.51
N ARG A 163 -2.81 -17.93 -25.75
CA ARG A 163 -1.47 -17.43 -26.13
C ARG A 163 -1.01 -16.22 -25.31
N HIS A 164 -1.90 -15.25 -25.04
CA HIS A 164 -1.53 -14.07 -24.23
C HIS A 164 -1.13 -14.44 -22.78
N LEU A 165 -1.67 -15.53 -22.23
CA LEU A 165 -1.31 -15.98 -20.88
C LEU A 165 0.13 -16.51 -20.86
N TYR A 166 0.61 -17.10 -21.95
CA TYR A 166 2.02 -17.51 -22.01
C TYR A 166 2.99 -16.32 -22.08
N GLU A 167 2.59 -15.20 -22.70
CA GLU A 167 3.40 -13.97 -22.67
C GLU A 167 3.39 -13.30 -21.29
N GLU A 168 2.27 -13.34 -20.57
CA GLU A 168 2.23 -12.92 -19.17
C GLU A 168 3.11 -13.82 -18.29
N ALA A 169 3.11 -15.14 -18.53
CA ALA A 169 4.02 -16.05 -17.85
C ALA A 169 5.49 -15.73 -18.15
N ARG A 170 5.82 -15.45 -19.42
CA ARG A 170 7.16 -15.01 -19.85
C ARG A 170 7.61 -13.78 -19.08
N THR A 171 6.71 -12.81 -18.89
CA THR A 171 7.00 -11.58 -18.14
C THR A 171 7.43 -11.90 -16.71
N HIS A 172 6.72 -12.79 -16.02
CA HIS A 172 7.10 -13.22 -14.67
C HIS A 172 8.41 -14.02 -14.64
N LEU A 173 8.65 -14.89 -15.62
CA LEU A 173 9.89 -15.66 -15.71
C LEU A 173 11.12 -14.78 -15.99
N ASN A 174 10.98 -13.74 -16.82
CA ASN A 174 12.03 -12.73 -17.02
C ASN A 174 12.38 -12.00 -15.72
N ILE A 175 11.38 -11.67 -14.89
CA ILE A 175 11.63 -11.06 -13.58
C ILE A 175 12.43 -12.03 -12.68
N ILE A 176 12.07 -13.31 -12.65
CA ILE A 176 12.81 -14.33 -11.88
C ILE A 176 14.27 -14.43 -12.36
N GLN A 177 14.50 -14.47 -13.68
CA GLN A 177 15.85 -14.47 -14.26
C GLN A 177 16.65 -13.24 -13.83
N GLN A 178 16.02 -12.05 -13.85
CA GLN A 178 16.65 -10.81 -13.40
C GLN A 178 17.01 -10.83 -11.92
N ILE A 179 16.15 -11.43 -11.08
CA ILE A 179 16.44 -11.61 -9.65
C ILE A 179 17.68 -12.49 -9.46
N TYR A 180 17.73 -13.68 -10.06
CA TYR A 180 18.91 -14.55 -9.95
C TYR A 180 20.18 -13.90 -10.48
N ARG A 181 20.10 -13.18 -11.62
CA ARG A 181 21.24 -12.43 -12.15
C ARG A 181 21.70 -11.31 -11.21
N HIS A 182 20.78 -10.62 -10.54
CA HIS A 182 21.11 -9.55 -9.61
C HIS A 182 21.87 -10.05 -8.37
N HIS A 183 21.62 -11.29 -7.95
CA HIS A 183 22.27 -11.92 -6.80
C HIS A 183 23.44 -12.84 -7.18
N ASP A 184 23.90 -12.79 -8.44
CA ASP A 184 24.98 -13.64 -8.98
C ASP A 184 24.74 -15.16 -8.81
N THR A 185 23.47 -15.58 -8.72
CA THR A 185 23.03 -16.98 -8.51
C THR A 185 22.55 -17.64 -9.80
N GLN A 186 23.33 -17.51 -10.87
CA GLN A 186 22.96 -18.02 -12.20
C GLN A 186 22.76 -19.54 -12.25
N SER A 187 23.48 -20.32 -11.44
CA SER A 187 23.28 -21.77 -11.34
C SER A 187 21.89 -22.12 -10.79
N GLU A 188 21.37 -21.33 -9.85
CA GLU A 188 20.02 -21.54 -9.30
C GLU A 188 18.93 -21.26 -10.35
N TRP A 189 19.17 -20.30 -11.25
CA TRP A 189 18.31 -20.05 -12.40
C TRP A 189 18.28 -21.24 -13.37
N GLU A 190 19.44 -21.82 -13.68
CA GLU A 190 19.52 -22.98 -14.57
C GLU A 190 18.77 -24.18 -14.01
N ASP A 191 18.96 -24.46 -12.71
CA ASP A 191 18.23 -25.49 -11.99
C ASP A 191 16.72 -25.20 -11.95
N PHE A 192 16.33 -23.94 -11.73
CA PHE A 192 14.94 -23.51 -11.76
C PHE A 192 14.28 -23.78 -13.12
N ILE A 193 14.91 -23.37 -14.22
CA ILE A 193 14.40 -23.60 -15.58
C ILE A 193 14.36 -25.09 -15.92
N ALA A 194 15.36 -25.87 -15.52
CA ALA A 194 15.37 -27.32 -15.72
C ALA A 194 14.16 -27.99 -15.04
N ARG A 195 13.87 -27.63 -13.78
CA ARG A 195 12.68 -28.11 -13.06
C ARG A 195 11.39 -27.68 -13.76
N LEU A 196 11.31 -26.43 -14.22
CA LEU A 196 10.13 -25.90 -14.89
C LEU A 196 9.84 -26.61 -16.23
N ARG A 197 10.89 -26.88 -17.03
CA ARG A 197 10.81 -27.68 -18.27
C ARG A 197 10.30 -29.08 -17.99
N GLN A 198 10.85 -29.75 -16.97
CA GLN A 198 10.44 -31.09 -16.60
C GLN A 198 8.96 -31.13 -16.18
N ARG A 199 8.51 -30.16 -15.38
CA ARG A 199 7.12 -30.05 -14.90
C ARG A 199 6.12 -29.84 -16.04
N HIS A 200 6.47 -29.07 -17.06
CA HIS A 200 5.57 -28.73 -18.19
C HIS A 200 5.96 -29.37 -19.52
N ARG A 201 6.66 -30.51 -19.51
CA ARG A 201 7.14 -31.23 -20.71
C ARG A 201 6.07 -31.48 -21.79
N GLY A 202 4.79 -31.53 -21.41
CA GLY A 202 3.67 -31.75 -22.33
C GLY A 202 3.10 -30.47 -22.97
N LYS A 203 3.57 -29.29 -22.59
CA LYS A 203 3.04 -28.00 -23.05
C LYS A 203 3.95 -27.36 -24.10
N ARG A 204 3.88 -27.85 -25.34
CA ARG A 204 4.74 -27.39 -26.45
C ARG A 204 4.83 -25.87 -26.59
N LEU A 205 3.69 -25.18 -26.63
CA LEU A 205 3.64 -23.71 -26.74
C LEU A 205 4.31 -22.98 -25.57
N PHE A 206 4.33 -23.58 -24.39
CA PHE A 206 5.04 -23.02 -23.24
C PHE A 206 6.54 -23.32 -23.27
N LEU A 207 6.94 -24.49 -23.77
CA LEU A 207 8.35 -24.81 -23.97
C LEU A 207 9.01 -23.83 -24.95
N GLU A 208 8.31 -23.46 -26.03
CA GLU A 208 8.75 -22.41 -26.96
C GLU A 208 8.98 -21.05 -26.24
N VAL A 209 8.18 -20.73 -25.23
CA VAL A 209 8.38 -19.52 -24.41
C VAL A 209 9.63 -19.63 -23.54
N ILE A 210 9.85 -20.78 -22.90
CA ILE A 210 11.06 -21.02 -22.09
C ILE A 210 12.33 -20.95 -22.94
N GLU A 211 12.30 -21.45 -24.16
CA GLU A 211 13.45 -21.44 -25.08
C GLU A 211 13.85 -20.01 -25.51
N GLY A 212 12.95 -19.04 -25.37
CA GLY A 212 13.20 -17.62 -25.67
C GLY A 212 13.57 -16.74 -24.46
N LEU A 213 13.91 -17.33 -23.31
CA LEU A 213 14.38 -16.64 -22.07
C LEU A 213 15.90 -16.72 -21.94
#